data_AF-A0A7X8K827-F1
#
_entry.id   AF-A0A7X8K827-F1
#
_cell.length_a   1.000
_cell.length_b   1.000
_cell.length_c   1.000
_cell.angle_alpha   90.00
_cell.angle_beta   90.00
_cell.angle_gamma   90.00
#
_symmetry.space_group_name_H-M   'P 1'
#
loop_
_entity.id
_entity.type
_entity.pdbx_description
1 polymer ?
#
loop_
_entity_poly.entity_id
_entity_poly.type
_entity_poly.pdbx_seq_one_letter_code
_entity_poly.pdbx_strand_id
1 'polypeptide(L)'
;MFKGMFDKKNCDICGEKISVLGNRKLEDGNLCRNCVKKLSPFFRVGKQSAVEDIQRQLQYREENEQALSQFVPTRIFGKRNRVLVDERSGKFIVTYQQDWKKGNPDIIELTQITYVNVDVEEDKDEIMREGKDSKTESYNPPRYEYEYTFWVEIGIRSPWFEHIRFRYNYEKPKFRHDPLYRTLERELSELCVFLLK
;
A
#
# COMPACT_ATOMS: atom_id res chain seq x y z
N MET A 1 43.01 -8.22 -17.26
CA MET A 1 42.12 -7.50 -18.22
C MET A 1 40.70 -7.50 -17.64
N PHE A 2 40.34 -6.47 -16.88
CA PHE A 2 39.00 -6.38 -16.27
C PHE A 2 38.03 -5.71 -17.25
N LYS A 3 37.38 -6.49 -18.12
CA LYS A 3 36.22 -6.04 -18.90
C LYS A 3 34.96 -6.75 -18.38
N GLY A 4 34.53 -6.37 -17.19
CA GLY A 4 33.16 -6.62 -16.72
C GLY A 4 32.26 -5.45 -17.10
N MET A 5 32.11 -5.17 -18.40
CA MET A 5 31.13 -4.19 -18.87
C MET A 5 29.76 -4.85 -18.79
N PHE A 6 28.94 -4.40 -17.85
CA PHE A 6 27.52 -4.74 -17.83
C PHE A 6 26.92 -4.34 -19.18
N ASP A 7 26.54 -5.32 -20.00
CA ASP A 7 25.78 -5.04 -21.22
C ASP A 7 24.51 -4.29 -20.82
N LYS A 8 24.39 -3.06 -21.32
CA LYS A 8 23.22 -2.21 -21.07
C LYS A 8 22.02 -2.88 -21.71
N LYS A 9 21.06 -3.29 -20.89
CA LYS A 9 19.81 -3.89 -21.34
C LYS A 9 18.81 -2.80 -21.72
N ASN A 10 17.94 -3.11 -22.67
CA ASN A 10 16.80 -2.26 -23.00
C ASN A 10 15.55 -2.77 -22.27
N CYS A 11 14.60 -1.87 -22.04
CA CYS A 11 13.29 -2.20 -21.49
C CYS A 11 12.44 -2.85 -22.58
N ASP A 12 11.90 -4.04 -22.33
CA ASP A 12 11.04 -4.76 -23.28
C ASP A 12 9.62 -4.17 -23.36
N ILE A 13 9.32 -3.14 -22.55
CA ILE A 13 8.06 -2.38 -22.60
C ILE A 13 8.18 -1.06 -23.35
N CYS A 14 9.22 -0.26 -23.05
CA CYS A 14 9.36 1.09 -23.63
C CYS A 14 10.54 1.24 -24.60
N GLY A 15 11.38 0.21 -24.78
CA GLY A 15 12.58 0.24 -25.62
C GLY A 15 13.75 1.07 -25.07
N GLU A 16 13.55 1.87 -24.02
CA GLU A 16 14.60 2.70 -23.44
C GLU A 16 15.72 1.88 -22.79
N LYS A 17 16.94 2.41 -22.82
CA LYS A 17 18.08 1.82 -22.12
C LYS A 17 17.87 1.86 -20.62
N ILE A 18 18.03 0.71 -19.97
CA ILE A 18 17.89 0.57 -18.52
C ILE A 18 19.21 0.95 -17.84
N SER A 19 19.12 1.75 -16.78
CA SER A 19 20.26 2.03 -15.91
C SER A 19 20.66 0.81 -15.07
N VAL A 20 21.92 0.72 -14.66
CA VAL A 20 22.46 -0.46 -13.92
C VAL A 20 21.63 -0.79 -12.66
N LEU A 21 21.07 0.22 -11.99
CA LEU A 21 20.27 0.05 -10.77
C LEU A 21 18.75 0.01 -11.01
N GLY A 22 18.32 0.15 -12.26
CA GLY A 22 16.91 0.29 -12.64
C GLY A 22 16.29 -0.95 -13.27
N ASN A 23 17.06 -2.02 -13.43
CA ASN A 23 16.60 -3.24 -14.10
C ASN A 23 15.86 -4.18 -13.15
N ARG A 24 14.62 -4.51 -13.52
CA ARG A 24 13.92 -5.67 -12.99
C ARG A 24 13.91 -6.75 -14.08
N LYS A 25 14.64 -7.83 -13.84
CA LYS A 25 14.64 -9.01 -14.72
C LYS A 25 13.26 -9.68 -14.67
N LEU A 26 12.71 -10.01 -15.84
CA LEU A 26 11.50 -10.78 -16.08
C LEU A 26 11.87 -12.20 -16.55
N GLU A 27 10.88 -13.06 -16.76
CA GLU A 27 11.08 -14.42 -17.28
C GLU A 27 11.74 -14.38 -18.66
N ASP A 28 11.15 -13.58 -19.56
CA ASP A 28 11.48 -13.44 -20.98
C ASP A 28 11.93 -12.02 -21.36
N GLY A 29 12.29 -11.18 -20.38
CA GLY A 29 12.68 -9.79 -20.65
C GLY A 29 13.25 -9.00 -19.46
N ASN A 30 13.18 -7.68 -19.59
CA ASN A 30 13.72 -6.69 -18.67
C ASN A 30 12.77 -5.49 -18.59
N LEU A 31 12.53 -5.02 -17.38
CA LEU A 31 11.60 -3.93 -17.10
C LEU A 31 12.33 -2.77 -16.41
N CYS A 32 12.16 -1.56 -16.93
CA CYS A 32 12.74 -0.36 -16.34
C CYS A 32 11.88 0.17 -15.19
N ARG A 33 12.52 0.92 -14.27
CA ARG A 33 11.87 1.55 -13.12
C ARG A 33 10.69 2.47 -13.50
N ASN A 34 10.72 3.11 -14.67
CA ASN A 34 9.64 4.00 -15.10
C ASN A 34 8.39 3.20 -15.49
N CYS A 35 8.54 2.08 -16.19
CA CYS A 35 7.42 1.19 -16.49
C CYS A 35 6.88 0.52 -15.22
N VAL A 36 7.74 0.12 -14.27
CA VAL A 36 7.28 -0.40 -12.96
C VAL A 36 6.35 0.59 -12.25
N LYS A 37 6.66 1.89 -12.28
CA LYS A 37 5.84 2.92 -11.62
C LYS A 37 4.45 3.13 -12.23
N LYS A 38 4.21 2.65 -13.46
CA LYS A 38 2.90 2.74 -14.12
C LYS A 38 1.97 1.60 -13.68
N LEU A 39 2.54 0.51 -13.17
CA LEU A 39 1.78 -0.64 -12.71
C LEU A 39 1.01 -0.32 -11.43
N SER A 40 0.03 -1.15 -11.10
CA SER A 40 -0.68 -1.05 -9.82
C SER A 40 0.33 -1.17 -8.68
N PRO A 41 0.20 -0.36 -7.61
CA PRO A 41 1.03 -0.50 -6.41
C PRO A 41 0.85 -1.87 -5.71
N PHE A 42 -0.24 -2.59 -6.00
CA PHE A 42 -0.54 -3.90 -5.43
C PHE A 42 -0.10 -5.05 -6.33
N PHE A 43 0.21 -4.79 -7.61
CA PHE A 43 0.73 -5.78 -8.52
C PHE A 43 2.20 -6.12 -8.20
N ARG A 44 2.47 -7.40 -7.94
CA ARG A 44 3.81 -7.88 -7.59
C ARG A 44 4.55 -8.36 -8.84
N VAL A 45 5.48 -7.54 -9.35
CA VAL A 45 6.38 -7.96 -10.43
C VAL A 45 7.53 -8.80 -9.89
N GLY A 46 7.70 -10.01 -10.41
CA GLY A 46 8.78 -10.93 -10.06
C GLY A 46 9.69 -11.28 -11.24
N LYS A 47 10.70 -12.12 -10.98
CA LYS A 47 11.57 -12.68 -12.05
C LYS A 47 10.84 -13.70 -12.92
N GLN A 48 9.70 -14.20 -12.44
CA GLN A 48 8.82 -15.14 -13.09
C GLN A 48 7.67 -14.45 -13.84
N SER A 49 7.58 -13.12 -13.79
CA SER A 49 6.58 -12.40 -14.58
C SER A 49 7.05 -12.36 -16.02
N ALA A 50 6.17 -12.68 -16.97
CA ALA A 50 6.43 -12.53 -18.40
C ALA A 50 6.23 -11.07 -18.85
N VAL A 51 6.86 -10.67 -19.95
CA VAL A 51 6.63 -9.36 -20.59
C VAL A 51 5.15 -9.17 -20.90
N GLU A 52 4.47 -10.21 -21.34
CA GLU A 52 3.03 -10.18 -21.62
C GLU A 52 2.19 -9.84 -20.38
N ASP A 53 2.54 -10.39 -19.20
CA ASP A 53 1.85 -10.06 -17.94
C ASP A 53 1.93 -8.57 -17.64
N ILE A 54 3.09 -7.97 -17.89
CA ILE A 54 3.31 -6.53 -17.69
C ILE A 54 2.48 -5.72 -18.67
N GLN A 55 2.40 -6.13 -19.93
CA GLN A 55 1.57 -5.46 -20.94
C GLN A 55 0.09 -5.50 -20.58
N ARG A 56 -0.43 -6.67 -20.19
CA ARG A 56 -1.84 -6.80 -19.78
C ARG A 56 -2.14 -5.98 -18.53
N GLN A 57 -1.20 -5.91 -17.59
CA GLN A 57 -1.35 -5.08 -16.40
C GLN A 57 -1.35 -3.58 -16.77
N LEU A 58 -0.49 -3.13 -17.68
CA LEU A 58 -0.48 -1.74 -18.16
C LEU A 58 -1.79 -1.38 -18.88
N GLN A 59 -2.33 -2.30 -19.69
CA GLN A 59 -3.65 -2.11 -20.30
C GLN A 59 -4.74 -1.97 -19.23
N TYR A 60 -4.75 -2.84 -18.21
CA TYR A 60 -5.65 -2.70 -17.06
C TYR A 60 -5.53 -1.31 -16.40
N ARG A 61 -4.32 -0.75 -16.30
CA ARG A 61 -4.09 0.58 -15.72
C ARG A 61 -4.62 1.72 -16.58
N GLU A 62 -4.57 1.57 -17.89
CA GLU A 62 -5.14 2.53 -18.84
C GLU A 62 -6.67 2.50 -18.79
N GLU A 63 -7.27 1.31 -18.78
CA GLU A 63 -8.72 1.12 -18.60
C GLU A 63 -9.20 1.68 -17.25
N ASN A 64 -8.42 1.44 -16.18
CA ASN A 64 -8.69 1.98 -14.85
C ASN A 64 -8.65 3.53 -14.85
N GLU A 65 -7.68 4.13 -15.54
CA GLU A 65 -7.57 5.59 -15.66
C GLU A 65 -8.79 6.21 -16.35
N GLN A 66 -9.28 5.56 -17.42
CA GLN A 66 -10.51 5.98 -18.09
C GLN A 66 -11.73 5.86 -17.16
N ALA A 67 -11.85 4.77 -16.41
CA ALA A 67 -12.94 4.54 -15.47
C ALA A 67 -12.94 5.53 -14.29
N LEU A 68 -11.78 6.02 -13.85
CA LEU A 68 -11.67 7.02 -12.77
C LEU A 68 -12.39 8.33 -13.06
N SER A 69 -12.61 8.67 -14.34
CA SER A 69 -13.40 9.84 -14.72
C SER A 69 -14.86 9.76 -14.25
N GLN A 70 -15.40 8.55 -14.14
CA GLN A 70 -16.79 8.28 -13.73
C GLN A 70 -16.93 7.96 -12.25
N PHE A 71 -15.82 7.73 -11.53
CA PHE A 71 -15.83 7.41 -10.11
C PHE A 71 -16.22 8.64 -9.28
N VAL A 72 -17.36 8.57 -8.59
CA VAL A 72 -17.87 9.67 -7.75
C VAL A 72 -17.96 9.19 -6.30
N PRO A 73 -16.99 9.50 -5.44
CA PRO A 73 -17.02 9.04 -4.05
C PRO A 73 -18.19 9.69 -3.29
N THR A 74 -19.07 8.85 -2.75
CA THR A 74 -20.19 9.23 -1.88
C THR A 74 -19.87 9.05 -0.40
N ARG A 75 -18.87 8.21 -0.09
CA ARG A 75 -18.43 7.94 1.28
C ARG A 75 -16.91 7.86 1.37
N ILE A 76 -16.37 8.30 2.50
CA ILE A 76 -14.93 8.36 2.78
C ILE A 76 -14.68 7.78 4.17
N PHE A 77 -13.76 6.84 4.25
CA PHE A 77 -13.20 6.34 5.52
C PHE A 77 -11.72 6.72 5.61
N GLY A 78 -11.25 7.04 6.81
CA GLY A 78 -9.88 7.46 7.06
C GLY A 78 -9.61 8.93 6.73
N LYS A 79 -8.43 9.42 7.14
CA LYS A 79 -8.00 10.82 6.96
C LYS A 79 -6.89 10.95 5.91
N ARG A 80 -5.73 10.34 6.21
CA ARG A 80 -4.54 10.39 5.33
C ARG A 80 -4.58 9.28 4.30
N ASN A 81 -4.55 8.04 4.75
CA ASN A 81 -4.87 6.88 3.94
C ASN A 81 -6.38 6.70 4.01
N ARG A 82 -7.03 6.64 2.86
CA ARG A 82 -8.48 6.71 2.74
C ARG A 82 -9.00 5.57 1.88
N VAL A 83 -10.17 5.08 2.27
CA VAL A 83 -11.03 4.27 1.41
C VAL A 83 -12.13 5.21 0.92
N LEU A 84 -12.14 5.48 -0.39
CA LEU A 84 -13.21 6.26 -1.02
C LEU A 84 -14.15 5.27 -1.69
N VAL A 85 -15.45 5.42 -1.45
CA VAL A 85 -16.47 4.52 -1.97
C VAL A 85 -17.44 5.32 -2.81
N ASP A 86 -17.70 4.82 -4.02
CA ASP A 86 -18.84 5.20 -4.84
C ASP A 86 -19.94 4.15 -4.64
N GLU A 87 -20.87 4.45 -3.74
CA GLU A 87 -21.97 3.53 -3.40
C GLU A 87 -22.92 3.28 -4.58
N ARG A 88 -22.97 4.19 -5.55
CA ARG A 88 -23.88 4.07 -6.71
C ARG A 88 -23.38 3.04 -7.70
N SER A 89 -22.07 3.04 -7.94
CA SER A 89 -21.43 2.09 -8.85
C SER A 89 -20.94 0.82 -8.15
N GLY A 90 -21.06 0.74 -6.82
CA GLY A 90 -20.62 -0.40 -6.04
C GLY A 90 -19.10 -0.58 -6.06
N LYS A 91 -18.35 0.52 -6.13
CA LYS A 91 -16.89 0.53 -6.32
C LYS A 91 -16.19 1.30 -5.22
N PHE A 92 -14.94 0.95 -4.96
CA PHE A 92 -14.09 1.68 -4.04
C PHE A 92 -12.65 1.79 -4.54
N ILE A 93 -11.91 2.73 -3.97
CA ILE A 93 -10.48 2.92 -4.15
C ILE A 93 -9.80 3.10 -2.79
N VAL A 94 -8.54 2.69 -2.71
CA VAL A 94 -7.66 2.97 -1.56
C VAL A 94 -6.57 3.95 -2.00
N THR A 95 -6.41 5.07 -1.29
CA THR A 95 -5.45 6.10 -1.67
C THR A 95 -4.92 6.90 -0.48
N TYR A 96 -3.68 7.37 -0.60
CA TYR A 96 -3.06 8.32 0.33
C TYR A 96 -2.87 9.71 -0.29
N GLN A 97 -3.09 9.85 -1.60
CA GLN A 97 -2.84 11.08 -2.34
C GLN A 97 -4.02 12.04 -2.15
N GLN A 98 -3.74 13.33 -1.95
CA GLN A 98 -4.79 14.35 -1.90
C GLN A 98 -5.52 14.47 -3.24
N ASP A 99 -4.76 14.65 -4.32
CA ASP A 99 -5.26 14.58 -5.69
C ASP A 99 -5.24 13.12 -6.17
N TRP A 100 -6.18 12.35 -5.64
CA TRP A 100 -6.22 10.90 -5.86
C TRP A 100 -6.39 10.52 -7.32
N LYS A 101 -7.01 11.35 -8.16
CA LYS A 101 -7.17 11.08 -9.60
C LYS A 101 -5.83 10.94 -10.31
N LYS A 102 -4.85 11.80 -9.98
CA LYS A 102 -3.48 11.73 -10.54
C LYS A 102 -2.71 10.47 -10.12
N GLY A 103 -3.06 9.89 -8.99
CA GLY A 103 -2.45 8.65 -8.52
C GLY A 103 -2.90 7.41 -9.27
N ASN A 104 -3.97 7.52 -10.07
CA ASN A 104 -4.64 6.41 -10.73
C ASN A 104 -4.86 5.23 -9.76
N PRO A 105 -5.53 5.37 -8.59
CA PRO A 105 -5.73 4.25 -7.68
C PRO A 105 -6.59 3.17 -8.34
N ASP A 106 -6.32 1.91 -8.03
CA ASP A 106 -7.09 0.79 -8.57
C ASP A 106 -8.54 0.87 -8.10
N ILE A 107 -9.48 0.94 -9.07
CA ILE A 107 -10.92 0.84 -8.86
C ILE A 107 -11.27 -0.63 -8.70
N ILE A 108 -12.00 -0.93 -7.63
CA ILE A 108 -12.34 -2.29 -7.25
C ILE A 108 -13.83 -2.35 -6.96
N GLU A 109 -14.49 -3.38 -7.45
CA GLU A 109 -15.89 -3.62 -7.12
C GLU A 109 -16.01 -4.20 -5.71
N LEU A 110 -17.01 -3.76 -4.95
CA LEU A 110 -17.29 -4.28 -3.61
C LEU A 110 -17.51 -5.81 -3.63
N THR A 111 -18.10 -6.34 -4.71
CA THR A 111 -18.32 -7.77 -4.94
C THR A 111 -17.03 -8.59 -5.07
N GLN A 112 -15.89 -7.95 -5.31
CA GLN A 112 -14.59 -8.62 -5.37
C GLN A 112 -13.98 -8.86 -3.98
N ILE A 113 -14.52 -8.26 -2.93
CA ILE A 113 -14.01 -8.40 -1.57
C ILE A 113 -14.25 -9.83 -1.07
N THR A 114 -13.20 -10.47 -0.56
CA THR A 114 -13.26 -11.81 0.02
C THR A 114 -13.16 -11.81 1.54
N TYR A 115 -12.41 -10.87 2.11
CA TYR A 115 -12.31 -10.63 3.54
C TYR A 115 -11.86 -9.19 3.84
N VAL A 116 -12.12 -8.73 5.06
CA VAL A 116 -11.54 -7.50 5.61
C VAL A 116 -11.03 -7.80 7.00
N ASN A 117 -9.73 -7.60 7.21
CA ASN A 117 -9.06 -7.82 8.49
C ASN A 117 -8.46 -6.50 9.01
N VAL A 118 -8.55 -6.33 10.33
CA VAL A 118 -7.90 -5.25 11.06
C VAL A 118 -6.88 -5.87 11.99
N ASP A 119 -5.65 -5.39 11.90
CA ASP A 119 -4.52 -5.80 12.71
C ASP A 119 -3.99 -4.58 13.47
N VAL A 120 -3.74 -4.71 14.77
CA VAL A 120 -3.26 -3.62 15.62
C VAL A 120 -1.88 -3.98 16.15
N GLU A 121 -0.88 -3.36 15.56
CA GLU A 121 0.51 -3.49 15.96
C GLU A 121 0.78 -2.58 17.18
N GLU A 122 1.26 -3.17 18.26
CA GLU A 122 1.66 -2.49 19.50
C GLU A 122 3.19 -2.42 19.53
N ASP A 123 3.73 -1.24 19.23
CA ASP A 123 5.14 -0.92 19.45
C ASP A 123 5.36 -0.65 20.94
N LYS A 124 6.34 -1.31 21.57
CA LYS A 124 6.69 -1.15 22.98
C LYS A 124 8.16 -0.80 23.11
N ASP A 125 8.46 0.44 23.47
CA ASP A 125 9.81 0.95 23.59
C ASP A 125 10.16 1.23 25.05
N GLU A 126 11.33 0.77 25.50
CA GLU A 126 11.80 1.09 26.85
C GLU A 126 12.27 2.54 26.93
N ILE A 127 11.73 3.27 27.89
CA ILE A 127 12.17 4.62 28.18
C ILE A 127 13.50 4.50 28.92
N MET A 128 14.57 5.01 28.32
CA MET A 128 15.91 5.04 28.93
C MET A 128 16.13 6.37 29.66
N ARG A 129 16.99 6.39 30.68
CA ARG A 129 17.50 7.61 31.30
C ARG A 129 18.98 7.79 31.01
N GLU A 130 19.45 9.03 31.04
CA GLU A 130 20.90 9.29 31.08
C GLU A 130 21.44 8.95 32.47
N GLY A 131 22.39 8.02 32.51
CA GLY A 131 23.13 7.61 33.69
C GLY A 131 24.38 8.45 33.92
N LYS A 132 25.21 8.02 34.87
CA LYS A 132 26.53 8.64 35.05
C LYS A 132 27.41 8.37 33.81
N ASP A 133 28.26 9.33 33.45
CA ASP A 133 29.15 9.27 32.30
C ASP A 133 28.45 9.20 30.92
N SER A 134 27.25 9.80 30.78
CA SER A 134 26.47 9.85 29.53
C SER A 134 26.15 8.48 28.91
N LYS A 135 26.12 7.43 29.74
CA LYS A 135 25.62 6.10 29.35
C LYS A 135 24.10 6.06 29.53
N THR A 136 23.37 5.50 28.58
CA THR A 136 21.94 5.22 28.74
C THR A 136 21.71 4.02 29.66
N GLU A 137 20.86 4.19 30.67
CA GLU A 137 20.48 3.14 31.62
C GLU A 137 18.96 2.96 31.66
N SER A 138 18.51 1.73 31.93
CA SER A 138 17.12 1.42 32.23
C SER A 138 16.67 2.04 33.56
N TYR A 139 15.38 2.35 33.68
CA TYR A 139 14.78 2.60 34.99
C TYR A 139 14.66 1.31 35.80
N ASN A 140 14.58 1.42 37.13
CA ASN A 140 14.23 0.31 38.01
C ASN A 140 13.01 0.69 38.87
N PRO A 141 11.81 0.13 38.60
CA PRO A 141 11.50 -0.82 37.54
C PRO A 141 11.56 -0.19 36.13
N PRO A 142 11.78 -0.99 35.06
CA PRO A 142 11.75 -0.52 33.67
C PRO A 142 10.45 0.20 33.34
N ARG A 143 10.55 1.25 32.53
CA ARG A 143 9.41 2.05 32.08
C ARG A 143 9.30 1.93 30.57
N TYR A 144 8.07 1.87 30.06
CA TYR A 144 7.82 1.70 28.63
C TYR A 144 6.89 2.77 28.12
N GLU A 145 7.12 3.20 26.89
CA GLU A 145 6.10 3.86 26.08
C GLU A 145 5.55 2.89 25.04
N TYR A 146 4.32 3.16 24.62
CA TYR A 146 3.62 2.32 23.66
C TYR A 146 3.15 3.19 22.49
N GLU A 147 3.13 2.63 21.30
CA GLU A 147 2.47 3.24 20.15
C GLU A 147 1.64 2.19 19.42
N TYR A 148 0.46 2.59 18.92
CA TYR A 148 -0.45 1.67 18.23
C TYR A 148 -0.59 2.03 16.76
N THR A 149 -0.33 1.05 15.89
CA THR A 149 -0.51 1.15 14.43
C THR A 149 -1.62 0.21 13.98
N PHE A 150 -2.66 0.77 13.38
CA PHE A 150 -3.79 0.03 12.83
C PHE A 150 -3.53 -0.24 11.36
N TRP A 151 -3.47 -1.51 10.99
CA TRP A 151 -3.37 -2.00 9.62
C TRP A 151 -4.72 -2.55 9.18
N VAL A 152 -5.11 -2.20 7.96
CA VAL A 152 -6.28 -2.78 7.29
C VAL A 152 -5.76 -3.62 6.14
N GLU A 153 -6.30 -4.83 6.02
CA GLU A 153 -6.07 -5.73 4.90
C GLU A 153 -7.40 -6.13 4.29
N ILE A 154 -7.57 -5.86 3.00
CA ILE A 154 -8.77 -6.20 2.23
C ILE A 154 -8.36 -7.26 1.22
N GLY A 155 -8.92 -8.46 1.34
CA GLY A 155 -8.74 -9.54 0.37
C GLY A 155 -9.58 -9.30 -0.88
N ILE A 156 -8.99 -9.44 -2.06
CA ILE A 156 -9.59 -9.11 -3.35
C ILE A 156 -9.48 -10.30 -4.30
N ARG A 157 -10.61 -10.67 -4.92
CA ARG A 157 -10.65 -11.58 -6.06
C ARG A 157 -10.31 -10.80 -7.34
N SER A 158 -9.02 -10.71 -7.65
CA SER A 158 -8.50 -10.03 -8.84
C SER A 158 -7.37 -10.85 -9.47
N PRO A 159 -7.24 -10.84 -10.81
CA PRO A 159 -6.10 -11.47 -11.49
C PRO A 159 -4.78 -10.70 -11.27
N TRP A 160 -4.83 -9.47 -10.73
CA TRP A 160 -3.67 -8.59 -10.59
C TRP A 160 -3.07 -8.59 -9.18
N PHE A 161 -3.90 -8.73 -8.15
CA PHE A 161 -3.44 -8.72 -6.76
C PHE A 161 -4.48 -9.39 -5.86
N GLU A 162 -4.00 -10.01 -4.78
CA GLU A 162 -4.85 -10.80 -3.88
C GLU A 162 -5.36 -9.99 -2.69
N HIS A 163 -4.67 -8.92 -2.32
CA HIS A 163 -5.05 -8.09 -1.18
C HIS A 163 -4.49 -6.68 -1.29
N ILE A 164 -5.13 -5.77 -0.58
CA ILE A 164 -4.66 -4.41 -0.32
C ILE A 164 -4.41 -4.27 1.17
N ARG A 165 -3.16 -3.99 1.54
CA ARG A 165 -2.78 -3.71 2.93
C ARG A 165 -2.30 -2.27 3.07
N PHE A 166 -2.86 -1.54 4.02
CA PHE A 166 -2.47 -0.15 4.29
C PHE A 166 -2.65 0.21 5.77
N ARG A 167 -1.83 1.15 6.23
CA ARG A 167 -1.94 1.72 7.58
C ARG A 167 -3.14 2.67 7.61
N TYR A 168 -4.05 2.53 8.56
CA TYR A 168 -5.25 3.38 8.64
C TYR A 168 -4.97 4.71 9.36
N ASN A 169 -4.32 4.65 10.52
CA ASN A 169 -4.07 5.82 11.36
C ASN A 169 -2.73 6.49 11.02
N TYR A 170 -2.68 7.82 10.92
CA TYR A 170 -1.41 8.56 10.81
C TYR A 170 -0.84 8.92 12.19
N GLU A 171 -1.69 9.37 13.10
CA GLU A 171 -1.36 9.59 14.51
C GLU A 171 -1.45 8.24 15.24
N LYS A 172 -0.43 7.92 16.04
CA LYS A 172 -0.41 6.70 16.84
C LYS A 172 -0.91 7.01 18.25
N PRO A 173 -2.00 6.39 18.73
CA PRO A 173 -2.37 6.45 20.14
C PRO A 173 -1.21 5.93 21.00
N LYS A 174 -1.10 6.45 22.23
CA LYS A 174 -0.12 5.96 23.22
C LYS A 174 -0.70 4.91 24.17
N PHE A 175 -2.03 4.80 24.25
CA PHE A 175 -2.72 3.85 25.13
C PHE A 175 -4.00 3.31 24.48
N ARG A 176 -4.40 2.07 24.82
CA ARG A 176 -5.66 1.47 24.32
C ARG A 176 -6.92 2.21 24.81
N HIS A 177 -6.84 2.92 25.93
CA HIS A 177 -7.96 3.70 26.47
C HIS A 177 -7.97 5.16 25.99
N ASP A 178 -6.99 5.55 25.17
CA ASP A 178 -6.94 6.88 24.54
C ASP A 178 -8.21 7.11 23.69
N PRO A 179 -8.88 8.28 23.80
CA PRO A 179 -9.99 8.63 22.91
C PRO A 179 -9.68 8.43 21.43
N LEU A 180 -8.44 8.65 21.00
CA LEU A 180 -8.02 8.39 19.61
C LEU A 180 -8.11 6.89 19.27
N TYR A 181 -7.60 6.01 20.15
CA TYR A 181 -7.64 4.56 19.93
C TYR A 181 -9.08 4.07 19.73
N ARG A 182 -9.98 4.46 20.63
CA ARG A 182 -11.41 4.09 20.55
C ARG A 182 -12.11 4.65 19.31
N THR A 183 -11.72 5.85 18.89
CA THR A 183 -12.25 6.45 17.65
C THR A 183 -11.83 5.63 16.43
N LEU A 184 -10.56 5.21 16.37
CA LEU A 184 -10.04 4.37 15.28
C LEU A 184 -10.72 3.00 15.26
N GLU A 185 -10.91 2.35 16.41
CA GLU A 185 -11.64 1.07 16.51
C GLU A 185 -13.07 1.19 15.97
N ARG A 186 -13.79 2.26 16.32
CA ARG A 186 -15.15 2.49 15.84
C ARG A 186 -15.18 2.73 14.33
N GLU A 187 -14.34 3.62 13.82
CA GLU A 187 -14.27 3.91 12.39
C GLU A 187 -13.92 2.66 11.57
N LEU A 188 -12.98 1.84 12.05
CA LEU A 188 -12.59 0.59 11.39
C LEU A 188 -13.68 -0.47 11.48
N SER A 189 -14.42 -0.54 12.59
CA SER A 189 -15.59 -1.41 12.71
C SER A 189 -16.66 -1.01 11.68
N GLU A 190 -16.93 0.29 11.53
CA GLU A 190 -17.86 0.80 10.52
C GLU A 190 -17.40 0.49 9.09
N LEU A 191 -16.10 0.65 8.81
CA LEU A 191 -15.50 0.30 7.52
C LEU A 191 -15.66 -1.19 7.22
N CYS A 192 -15.32 -2.07 8.16
CA CYS A 192 -15.41 -3.52 7.97
C CYS A 192 -16.86 -3.95 7.72
N VAL A 193 -17.80 -3.45 8.54
CA VAL A 193 -19.22 -3.72 8.37
C VAL A 193 -19.71 -3.20 7.02
N PHE A 194 -19.20 -2.06 6.56
CA PHE A 194 -19.60 -1.51 5.27
C PHE A 194 -19.08 -2.35 4.09
N LEU A 195 -17.81 -2.73 4.11
CA LEU A 195 -17.15 -3.45 3.02
C LEU A 195 -17.56 -4.93 2.90
N LEU A 196 -18.11 -5.52 3.95
CA LEU A 196 -18.55 -6.92 3.99
C LEU A 196 -20.07 -7.10 3.79
N LYS A 197 -20.80 -6.03 3.42
CA LYS A 197 -22.21 -6.11 3.02
C LYS A 197 -22.36 -6.62 1.60
#